data_AF-A0A1G4A0F3-F1
#
_entry.id   AF-A0A1G4A0F3-F1
#
_cell.length_a   1.000
_cell.length_b   1.000
_cell.length_c   1.000
_cell.angle_alpha   90.00
_cell.angle_beta   90.00
_cell.angle_gamma   90.00
#
_symmetry.space_group_name_H-M   'P 1'
#
loop_
_entity.id
_entity.type
_entity.pdbx_description
1 polymer ?
#
loop_
_entity_poly.entity_id
_entity_poly.type
_entity_poly.pdbx_seq_one_letter_code
_entity_poly.pdbx_strand_id
1 'polypeptide(L)'
;MTDVLKFAIEEAALRRHVLYVLYVREIAVTIPTESHWRNDKDAVEIFKATREAGAKRGVQVLPVYTTSDDPAPIILDLAATLGVEYLIMGGTQRSRIVNLLKGDVIGKVAHQLPSNINLLIFG
;
A
#
# COMPACT_ATOMS: atom_id res chain seq x y z
N MET A 1 5.94 10.28 6.46
CA MET A 1 4.94 9.26 6.85
C MET A 1 3.54 9.86 6.73
N THR A 2 2.62 9.18 6.04
CA THR A 2 1.25 9.65 5.80
C THR A 2 0.31 9.29 6.96
N ASP A 3 -0.86 9.93 7.04
CA ASP A 3 -1.82 9.66 8.12
C ASP A 3 -2.45 8.27 8.01
N VAL A 4 -2.68 7.77 6.78
CA VAL A 4 -3.12 6.38 6.58
C VAL A 4 -2.11 5.36 7.12
N LEU A 5 -0.81 5.61 7.01
CA LEU A 5 0.21 4.71 7.55
C LEU A 5 0.23 4.74 9.08
N LYS A 6 -0.04 5.90 9.70
CA LYS A 6 -0.19 5.98 11.17
C LYS A 6 -1.39 5.17 11.63
N PHE A 7 -2.53 5.36 10.98
CA PHE A 7 -3.76 4.62 11.24
C PHE A 7 -3.56 3.11 11.06
N ALA A 8 -2.90 2.68 9.98
CA ALA A 8 -2.64 1.27 9.73
C ALA A 8 -1.75 0.63 10.82
N ILE A 9 -0.76 1.37 11.34
CA ILE A 9 0.05 0.89 12.48
C ILE A 9 -0.83 0.76 13.73
N GLU A 10 -1.73 1.70 13.99
CA GLU A 10 -2.62 1.68 15.15
C GLU A 10 -3.60 0.50 15.07
N GLU A 11 -4.24 0.28 13.93
CA GLU A 11 -5.11 -0.89 13.71
C GLU A 11 -4.33 -2.21 13.87
N ALA A 12 -3.13 -2.30 13.31
CA ALA A 12 -2.29 -3.50 13.43
C ALA A 12 -1.88 -3.75 14.90
N ALA A 13 -1.57 -2.69 15.66
CA ALA A 13 -1.24 -2.80 17.08
C ALA A 13 -2.45 -3.26 17.91
N LEU A 14 -3.62 -2.66 17.68
CA LEU A 14 -4.86 -3.00 18.40
C LEU A 14 -5.27 -4.45 18.20
N ARG A 15 -5.11 -4.95 16.97
CA ARG A 15 -5.54 -6.30 16.58
C ARG A 15 -4.44 -7.36 16.72
N ARG A 16 -3.20 -6.94 16.96
CA ARG A 16 -1.97 -7.76 17.02
C ARG A 16 -1.68 -8.47 15.69
N HIS A 17 -1.85 -7.74 14.58
CA HIS A 17 -1.54 -8.22 13.23
C HIS A 17 -0.15 -7.79 12.78
N VAL A 18 0.39 -8.53 11.81
CA VAL A 18 1.52 -8.09 10.99
C VAL A 18 1.01 -7.08 9.97
N LEU A 19 1.76 -6.00 9.74
CA LEU A 19 1.42 -4.99 8.75
C LEU A 19 2.28 -5.12 7.50
N TYR A 20 1.66 -5.48 6.38
CA TYR A 20 2.28 -5.35 5.05
C TYR A 20 2.15 -3.91 4.56
N VAL A 21 3.26 -3.31 4.13
CA VAL A 21 3.28 -1.95 3.57
C VAL A 21 3.63 -2.04 2.09
N LEU A 22 2.64 -1.85 1.24
CA LEU A 22 2.80 -1.87 -0.21
C LEU A 22 3.20 -0.49 -0.73
N TYR A 23 4.34 -0.43 -1.42
CA TYR A 23 4.74 0.71 -2.25
C TYR A 23 4.72 0.28 -3.72
N VAL A 24 3.84 0.90 -4.50
CA VAL A 24 3.80 0.72 -5.95
C VAL A 24 4.48 1.92 -6.61
N ARG A 25 5.64 1.68 -7.24
CA ARG A 25 6.30 2.69 -8.06
C ARG A 25 5.61 2.73 -9.41
N GLU A 26 4.92 3.82 -9.69
CA GLU A 26 4.32 4.05 -11.01
C GLU A 26 5.41 4.20 -12.08
N ILE A 27 5.31 3.41 -13.16
CA ILE A 27 6.19 3.47 -14.32
C ILE A 27 5.36 3.62 -15.60
N ALA A 28 5.92 4.25 -16.63
CA ALA A 28 5.21 4.45 -17.91
C ALA A 28 5.25 3.22 -18.82
N VAL A 29 6.28 2.37 -18.68
CA VAL A 29 6.47 1.14 -19.43
C VAL A 29 7.19 0.14 -18.53
N THR A 30 6.71 -1.09 -18.48
CA THR A 30 7.40 -2.19 -17.80
C THR A 30 8.66 -2.57 -18.57
N ILE A 31 9.81 -2.08 -18.09
CA ILE A 31 11.12 -2.51 -18.58
C ILE A 31 11.61 -3.61 -17.63
N PRO A 32 12.02 -4.80 -18.11
CA PRO A 32 12.62 -5.82 -17.28
C PRO A 32 13.99 -5.35 -16.79
N THR A 33 13.98 -4.57 -15.73
CA THR A 33 15.15 -4.17 -14.94
C THR A 33 14.95 -4.71 -13.53
N GLU A 34 16.04 -5.04 -12.82
CA GLU A 34 15.95 -5.35 -11.40
C GLU A 34 15.54 -4.08 -10.63
N SER A 35 14.24 -3.87 -10.48
CA SER A 35 13.72 -2.77 -9.66
C SER A 35 13.86 -3.15 -8.19
N HIS A 36 14.98 -2.77 -7.57
CA HIS A 36 15.18 -2.96 -6.14
C HIS A 36 14.73 -1.72 -5.36
N TRP A 37 13.88 -1.90 -4.36
CA TRP A 37 13.40 -0.80 -3.52
C TRP A 37 14.53 -0.02 -2.85
N ARG A 38 15.70 -0.64 -2.63
CA ARG A 38 16.88 0.04 -2.06
C ARG A 38 17.45 1.14 -2.96
N ASN A 39 17.18 1.09 -4.25
CA ASN A 39 17.57 2.12 -5.22
C ASN A 39 16.49 3.22 -5.33
N ASP A 40 15.35 3.03 -4.68
CA ASP A 40 14.23 3.93 -4.67
C ASP A 40 14.22 4.74 -3.36
N LYS A 41 14.58 6.02 -3.45
CA LYS A 41 14.69 6.90 -2.27
C LYS A 41 13.37 7.06 -1.52
N ASP A 42 12.25 7.18 -2.23
CA ASP A 42 10.94 7.37 -1.62
C ASP A 42 10.50 6.11 -0.87
N ALA A 43 10.67 4.95 -1.50
CA ALA A 43 10.34 3.66 -0.90
C ALA A 43 11.20 3.39 0.34
N VAL A 44 12.51 3.66 0.26
CA VAL A 44 13.42 3.54 1.42
C VAL A 44 12.96 4.40 2.58
N GLU A 45 12.64 5.67 2.33
CA GLU A 45 12.23 6.60 3.37
C GLU A 45 10.90 6.16 4.03
N ILE A 46 9.92 5.78 3.22
CA ILE A 46 8.61 5.32 3.71
C ILE A 46 8.76 4.03 4.51
N PHE A 47 9.48 3.03 4.01
CA PHE A 47 9.67 1.77 4.71
C PHE A 47 10.44 1.95 6.02
N LYS A 48 11.50 2.75 6.01
CA LYS A 48 12.26 3.06 7.23
C LYS A 48 11.37 3.71 8.28
N ALA A 49 10.69 4.80 7.91
CA ALA A 49 9.84 5.54 8.84
C ALA A 49 8.71 4.67 9.41
N THR A 50 8.07 3.85 8.56
CA THR A 50 6.95 3.00 8.97
C THR A 50 7.40 1.85 9.86
N ARG A 51 8.56 1.23 9.56
CA ARG A 51 9.14 0.19 10.42
C ARG A 51 9.54 0.72 11.79
N GLU A 52 10.19 1.89 11.84
CA GLU A 52 10.56 2.52 13.11
C GLU A 52 9.31 2.87 13.94
N ALA A 53 8.26 3.40 13.32
CA ALA A 53 7.01 3.72 13.99
C ALA A 53 6.23 2.47 14.45
N GLY A 54 6.25 1.40 13.66
CA GLY A 54 5.64 0.11 14.00
C GLY A 54 6.37 -0.59 15.14
N ALA A 55 7.71 -0.61 15.11
CA ALA A 55 8.53 -1.19 16.17
C ALA A 55 8.27 -0.54 17.54
N LYS A 56 8.10 0.80 17.58
CA LYS A 56 7.73 1.53 18.81
C LYS A 56 6.37 1.12 19.40
N ARG A 57 5.51 0.47 18.61
CA ARG A 57 4.18 -0.01 19.02
C ARG A 57 4.07 -1.54 19.02
N GLY A 58 5.18 -2.26 18.89
CA GLY A 58 5.18 -3.73 18.86
C GLY A 58 4.58 -4.34 17.59
N VAL A 59 4.47 -3.58 16.51
CA VAL A 59 3.94 -4.05 15.22
C VAL A 59 5.08 -4.49 14.31
N GLN A 60 5.02 -5.72 13.83
CA GLN A 60 5.91 -6.20 12.77
C GLN A 60 5.47 -5.61 11.43
N VAL A 61 6.36 -4.84 10.81
CA VAL A 61 6.11 -4.20 9.51
C VAL A 61 6.93 -4.89 8.43
N LEU A 62 6.26 -5.40 7.40
CA LEU A 62 6.84 -6.08 6.25
C LEU A 62 6.71 -5.21 4.99
N PRO A 63 7.82 -4.71 4.42
CA PRO A 63 7.78 -3.91 3.20
C PRO A 63 7.53 -4.78 1.97
N VAL A 64 6.65 -4.32 1.10
CA VAL A 64 6.36 -4.92 -0.21
C VAL A 64 6.53 -3.84 -1.27
N TYR A 65 7.41 -4.08 -2.24
CA TYR A 65 7.71 -3.14 -3.31
C TYR A 65 7.43 -3.78 -4.64
N THR A 66 6.80 -3.02 -5.53
CA THR A 66 6.54 -3.42 -6.91
C THR A 66 6.51 -2.19 -7.81
N THR A 67 6.63 -2.41 -9.11
CA THR A 67 6.47 -1.38 -10.13
C THR A 67 5.25 -1.72 -10.99
N SER A 68 4.48 -0.72 -11.41
CA SER A 68 3.31 -0.96 -12.24
C SER A 68 2.87 0.32 -12.96
N ASP A 69 2.28 0.18 -14.14
CA ASP A 69 1.56 1.24 -14.86
C ASP A 69 0.06 1.29 -14.50
N ASP A 70 -0.51 0.20 -13.97
CA ASP A 70 -1.85 0.13 -13.35
C ASP A 70 -1.78 -0.55 -11.97
N PRO A 71 -1.78 0.21 -10.85
CA PRO A 71 -1.56 -0.35 -9.52
C PRO A 71 -2.73 -1.20 -9.00
N ALA A 72 -3.96 -1.02 -9.51
CA ALA A 72 -5.14 -1.68 -8.95
C ALA A 72 -5.08 -3.22 -9.05
N PRO A 73 -4.80 -3.83 -10.22
CA PRO A 73 -4.59 -5.27 -10.35
C PRO A 73 -3.53 -5.82 -9.39
N ILE A 74 -2.42 -5.10 -9.21
CA ILE A 74 -1.32 -5.52 -8.34
C ILE A 74 -1.72 -5.48 -6.87
N ILE A 75 -2.48 -4.46 -6.45
CA ILE A 75 -3.02 -4.39 -5.08
C ILE A 75 -3.95 -5.57 -4.80
N LEU A 76 -4.84 -5.90 -5.75
CA LEU A 76 -5.79 -7.01 -5.62
C LEU A 76 -5.07 -8.36 -5.52
N ASP A 77 -4.10 -8.60 -6.41
CA ASP A 77 -3.32 -9.83 -6.44
C ASP A 77 -2.50 -10.02 -5.16
N LEU A 78 -1.83 -8.96 -4.69
CA LEU A 78 -1.05 -9.02 -3.45
C LEU A 78 -1.93 -9.20 -2.22
N ALA A 79 -3.11 -8.56 -2.16
CA ALA A 79 -4.04 -8.75 -1.05
C ALA A 79 -4.50 -10.22 -0.96
N ALA A 80 -4.80 -10.85 -2.10
CA ALA A 80 -5.15 -12.26 -2.16
C ALA A 80 -3.94 -13.17 -1.84
N THR A 81 -2.78 -12.93 -2.46
CA THR A 81 -1.56 -13.74 -2.32
C THR A 81 -1.01 -13.72 -0.90
N LEU A 82 -1.08 -12.56 -0.23
CA LEU A 82 -0.63 -12.42 1.16
C LEU A 82 -1.70 -12.87 2.17
N GLY A 83 -2.92 -13.16 1.72
CA GLY A 83 -4.02 -13.62 2.58
C GLY A 83 -4.41 -12.60 3.64
N VAL A 84 -4.39 -11.31 3.32
CA VAL A 84 -4.69 -10.26 4.30
C VAL A 84 -6.18 -10.23 4.63
N GLU A 85 -6.52 -10.01 5.89
CA GLU A 85 -7.91 -9.84 6.34
C GLU A 85 -8.43 -8.42 6.11
N TYR A 86 -7.51 -7.44 6.08
CA TYR A 86 -7.81 -6.02 5.92
C TYR A 86 -6.89 -5.41 4.86
N LEU A 87 -7.48 -4.63 3.97
CA LEU A 87 -6.77 -3.77 3.04
C LEU A 87 -7.07 -2.31 3.40
N ILE A 88 -6.05 -1.58 3.84
CA ILE A 88 -6.17 -0.18 4.26
C ILE A 88 -5.61 0.73 3.14
N MET A 89 -6.44 1.62 2.62
CA MET A 89 -6.05 2.57 1.57
C MET A 89 -6.31 4.01 1.98
N GLY A 90 -5.40 4.91 1.58
CA GLY A 90 -5.55 6.33 1.84
C GLY A 90 -6.42 7.01 0.77
N GLY A 91 -7.40 7.82 1.18
CA GLY A 91 -8.09 8.74 0.27
C GLY A 91 -7.09 9.78 -0.26
N THR A 92 -6.85 9.83 -1.57
CA THR A 92 -5.82 10.71 -2.14
C THR A 92 -6.30 12.17 -2.21
N GLN A 93 -5.84 13.05 -1.31
CA GLN A 93 -6.15 14.49 -1.39
C GLN A 93 -5.33 15.28 -2.44
N ARG A 94 -4.19 14.77 -2.94
CA ARG A 94 -3.28 15.56 -3.81
C ARG A 94 -3.36 15.31 -5.32
N SER A 95 -4.10 14.30 -5.79
CA SER A 95 -4.00 13.84 -7.19
C SER A 95 -5.32 13.87 -7.98
N ARG A 96 -6.27 14.74 -7.62
CA ARG A 96 -7.59 14.80 -8.29
C ARG A 96 -7.50 15.00 -9.82
N ILE A 97 -6.43 15.62 -10.33
CA ILE A 97 -6.22 15.81 -11.78
C ILE A 97 -5.53 14.59 -12.43
N VAL A 98 -4.60 13.92 -11.75
CA VAL A 98 -3.90 12.74 -12.29
C VAL A 98 -4.79 11.49 -12.22
N ASN A 99 -5.58 11.34 -11.15
CA ASN A 99 -6.49 10.20 -10.95
C ASN A 99 -7.68 10.22 -11.93
N LEU A 100 -8.13 11.41 -12.36
CA LEU A 100 -9.21 11.51 -13.35
C LEU A 100 -8.76 10.96 -14.73
N LEU A 101 -7.48 11.09 -15.06
CA LEU A 101 -6.90 10.59 -16.31
C LEU A 101 -6.49 9.11 -16.23
N LYS A 102 -6.09 8.62 -15.05
CA LYS A 102 -5.57 7.25 -14.85
C LYS A 102 -6.58 6.23 -14.31
N GLY A 103 -7.74 6.72 -13.85
CA GLY A 103 -8.78 5.90 -13.23
C GLY A 103 -8.73 5.92 -11.70
N ASP A 104 -9.87 5.65 -11.09
CA ASP A 104 -10.03 5.57 -9.64
C ASP A 104 -9.49 4.23 -9.11
N VAL A 105 -8.23 4.22 -8.65
CA VAL A 105 -7.61 3.02 -8.04
C VAL A 105 -8.44 2.51 -6.87
N ILE A 106 -8.95 3.41 -6.03
CA ILE A 106 -9.77 3.04 -4.87
C ILE A 106 -11.06 2.38 -5.35
N GLY A 107 -11.74 2.99 -6.32
CA GLY A 107 -12.95 2.44 -6.92
C GLY A 107 -12.74 1.08 -7.59
N LYS A 108 -11.67 0.92 -8.39
CA LYS A 108 -11.30 -0.36 -9.01
C LYS A 108 -11.07 -1.45 -7.95
N VAL A 109 -10.27 -1.14 -6.93
CA VAL A 109 -9.99 -2.09 -5.84
C VAL A 109 -11.27 -2.41 -5.07
N ALA A 110 -12.06 -1.41 -4.68
CA ALA A 110 -13.31 -1.63 -3.95
C ALA A 110 -14.32 -2.49 -4.72
N HIS A 111 -14.34 -2.40 -6.05
CA HIS A 111 -15.25 -3.18 -6.88
C HIS A 111 -14.83 -4.64 -7.05
N GLN A 112 -13.53 -4.93 -7.01
CA GLN A 112 -12.97 -6.24 -7.35
C GLN A 112 -12.38 -6.98 -6.13
N LEU A 113 -12.29 -6.33 -4.97
CA LEU A 113 -11.73 -6.94 -3.78
C LEU A 113 -12.59 -8.14 -3.35
N PRO A 114 -11.98 -9.31 -3.10
CA PRO A 114 -12.70 -10.47 -2.58
C PRO A 114 -13.48 -10.14 -1.30
N SER A 115 -14.70 -10.68 -1.17
CA SER A 115 -15.60 -10.36 -0.05
C SER A 115 -15.11 -10.80 1.33
N ASN A 116 -14.08 -11.66 1.39
CA ASN A 116 -13.42 -12.07 2.63
C ASN A 116 -12.35 -11.07 3.12
N ILE A 117 -12.02 -10.03 2.33
CA ILE A 117 -11.06 -9.00 2.70
C ILE A 117 -11.82 -7.70 2.99
N ASN A 118 -11.62 -7.15 4.17
CA ASN A 118 -12.26 -5.90 4.58
C ASN A 118 -11.49 -4.70 4.05
N LEU A 119 -12.14 -3.88 3.22
CA LEU A 119 -11.56 -2.63 2.75
C LEU A 119 -11.81 -1.49 3.75
N LEU A 120 -10.73 -0.86 4.21
CA LEU A 120 -10.79 0.35 5.04
C LEU A 120 -10.20 1.53 4.26
N ILE A 121 -11.02 2.54 4.01
CA ILE A 121 -10.58 3.77 3.35
C ILE A 121 -10.40 4.85 4.41
N PHE A 122 -9.19 5.39 4.50
CA PHE A 122 -8.82 6.43 5.46
C PHE A 122 -8.48 7.71 4.71
N GLY A 123 -9.28 8.77 4.84
CA GLY A 123 -9.08 10.02 4.09
C GLY A 123 -10.02 11.14 4.51
#